data_AF-G4YPZ2-F1
#
_entry.id   AF-G4YPZ2-F1
#
_cell.length_a   1.000
_cell.length_b   1.000
_cell.length_c   1.000
_cell.angle_alpha   90.00
_cell.angle_beta   90.00
_cell.angle_gamma   90.00
#
_symmetry.space_group_name_H-M   'P 1'
#
loop_
_entity.id
_entity.type
_entity.pdbx_description
1 polymer ?
#
loop_
_entity_poly.entity_id
_entity_poly.type
_entity_poly.pdbx_seq_one_letter_code
_entity_poly.pdbx_strand_id
1 'polypeptide(L)'
;MDPILKANIWNDGYLIGNLHLSAATLKSALAELKALEFRPIFGEVYELERDSKRLQAGITVFGPAIEKIYKRIKRIVKESEDEWYTKRKLWAALKSLPGGLRQGLHRDFPSFETSKALLEKGVVQASVIISLMPNT
;
A
#
# COMPACT_ATOMS: atom_id res chain seq x y z
N MET A 1 15.26 12.40 -2.89
CA MET A 1 15.08 11.27 -3.82
C MET A 1 15.85 11.57 -5.07
N ASP A 2 16.40 10.55 -5.75
CA ASP A 2 17.00 10.72 -7.07
C ASP A 2 16.01 11.48 -7.99
N PRO A 3 16.41 12.62 -8.59
CA PRO A 3 15.56 13.38 -9.50
C PRO A 3 14.95 12.53 -10.63
N ILE A 4 15.66 11.49 -11.07
CA ILE A 4 15.20 10.54 -12.09
C ILE A 4 14.04 9.69 -11.55
N LEU A 5 14.16 9.18 -10.31
CA LEU A 5 13.06 8.44 -9.68
C LEU A 5 11.83 9.34 -9.48
N LYS A 6 12.04 10.62 -9.15
CA LYS A 6 10.95 11.60 -9.02
C LYS A 6 10.26 11.80 -10.36
N ALA A 7 11.03 12.03 -11.42
CA ALA A 7 10.49 12.17 -12.77
C ALA A 7 9.70 10.93 -13.20
N ASN A 8 10.21 9.72 -12.95
CA ASN A 8 9.52 8.48 -13.33
C ASN A 8 8.17 8.33 -12.62
N ILE A 9 8.07 8.64 -11.32
CA ILE A 9 6.77 8.60 -10.61
C ILE A 9 5.75 9.54 -11.26
N TRP A 10 6.17 10.77 -11.61
CA TRP A 10 5.26 11.77 -12.19
C TRP A 10 4.95 11.53 -13.67
N ASN A 11 5.87 10.94 -14.42
CA ASN A 11 5.68 10.64 -15.85
C ASN A 11 4.93 9.33 -16.09
N ASP A 12 5.26 8.27 -15.34
CA ASP A 12 4.74 6.92 -15.55
C ASP A 12 3.56 6.59 -14.61
N GLY A 13 3.38 7.38 -13.55
CA GLY A 13 2.33 7.18 -12.54
C GLY A 13 2.63 6.06 -11.54
N TYR A 14 3.75 5.34 -11.68
CA TYR A 14 4.19 4.31 -10.74
C TYR A 14 5.71 4.17 -10.72
N LEU A 15 6.23 3.55 -9.65
CA LEU A 15 7.62 3.15 -9.53
C LEU A 15 7.70 1.79 -8.84
N ILE A 16 8.45 0.86 -9.41
CA ILE A 16 8.78 -0.43 -8.80
C ILE A 16 10.22 -0.36 -8.31
N GLY A 17 10.45 -0.68 -7.04
CA GLY A 17 11.77 -0.60 -6.44
C GLY A 17 11.98 -1.64 -5.35
N ASN A 18 13.25 -1.88 -5.02
CA ASN A 18 13.62 -2.73 -3.90
C ASN A 18 13.75 -1.88 -2.63
N LEU A 19 13.06 -2.28 -1.55
CA LEU A 19 13.18 -1.59 -0.26
C LEU A 19 14.55 -1.77 0.40
N HIS A 20 15.37 -2.70 -0.13
CA HIS A 20 16.66 -3.15 0.40
C HIS A 20 16.53 -3.64 1.85
N LEU A 21 15.41 -4.30 2.15
CA LEU A 21 15.16 -4.95 3.43
C LEU A 21 15.62 -6.41 3.37
N SER A 22 16.15 -6.92 4.49
CA SER A 22 16.57 -8.32 4.55
C SER A 22 15.37 -9.27 4.44
N ALA A 23 15.59 -10.44 3.84
CA ALA A 23 14.57 -11.49 3.77
C ALA A 23 14.04 -11.88 5.16
N ALA A 24 14.89 -11.83 6.20
CA ALA A 24 14.48 -12.02 7.59
C ALA A 24 13.47 -10.97 8.05
N THR A 25 13.66 -9.69 7.69
CA THR A 25 12.71 -8.61 8.04
C THR A 25 11.35 -8.86 7.39
N LEU A 26 11.33 -9.26 6.11
CA LEU A 26 10.09 -9.55 5.38
C LEU A 26 9.37 -10.78 5.96
N LYS A 27 10.10 -11.84 6.32
CA LYS A 27 9.54 -13.03 6.98
C LYS A 27 8.96 -12.72 8.35
N SER A 28 9.64 -11.91 9.17
CA SER A 28 9.14 -11.48 10.47
C SER A 28 7.91 -10.61 10.34
N ALA A 29 7.88 -9.69 9.37
CA ALA A 29 6.70 -8.87 9.08
C ALA A 29 5.51 -9.76 8.69
N LEU A 30 5.71 -10.73 7.79
CA LEU A 30 4.66 -11.68 7.42
C LEU A 30 4.15 -12.46 8.64
N ALA A 31 5.03 -12.87 9.56
CA ALA A 31 4.65 -13.57 10.78
C ALA A 31 3.82 -12.68 11.73
N GLU A 32 4.21 -11.41 11.90
CA GLU A 32 3.45 -10.42 12.69
C GLU A 32 2.02 -10.24 12.15
N LEU A 33 1.85 -10.25 10.82
CA LEU A 33 0.54 -10.06 10.20
C LEU A 33 -0.38 -11.29 10.29
N LYS A 34 0.15 -12.50 10.56
CA LYS A 34 -0.68 -13.72 10.63
C LYS A 34 -1.74 -13.68 11.74
N ALA A 35 -1.48 -12.92 12.80
CA ALA A 35 -2.40 -12.79 13.94
C ALA A 35 -3.54 -11.79 13.70
N LEU A 36 -3.53 -11.06 12.57
CA LEU A 36 -4.57 -10.09 12.28
C LEU A 36 -5.89 -10.76 11.91
N GLU A 37 -6.99 -10.10 12.26
CA GLU A 37 -8.32 -10.52 11.88
C GLU A 37 -8.63 -10.10 10.43
N PHE A 38 -8.36 -11.00 9.50
CA PHE A 38 -8.64 -10.79 8.08
C PHE A 38 -10.12 -10.97 7.77
N ARG A 39 -10.70 -10.02 7.04
CA ARG A 39 -12.09 -10.06 6.59
C ARG A 39 -12.18 -9.89 5.07
N PRO A 40 -13.17 -10.52 4.41
CA PRO A 40 -13.45 -10.28 3.00
C PRO A 40 -13.68 -8.80 2.70
N ILE A 41 -13.09 -8.32 1.61
CA ILE A 41 -13.33 -6.98 1.05
C ILE A 41 -14.35 -7.04 -0.09
N PHE A 42 -14.87 -5.88 -0.50
CA PHE A 42 -15.79 -5.78 -1.63
C PHE A 42 -15.13 -6.26 -2.94
N GLY A 43 -15.91 -6.93 -3.79
CA GLY A 43 -15.47 -7.39 -5.12
C GLY A 43 -15.13 -6.21 -6.02
N GLU A 44 -16.11 -5.33 -6.22
CA GLU A 44 -15.96 -4.01 -6.84
C GLU A 44 -16.41 -2.87 -5.90
N VAL A 45 -15.94 -1.66 -6.16
CA VAL A 45 -16.39 -0.46 -5.45
C VAL A 45 -17.90 -0.31 -5.73
N TYR A 46 -18.71 -0.19 -4.68
CA TYR A 46 -20.19 -0.13 -4.69
C TYR A 46 -20.94 -1.47 -4.79
N GLU A 47 -20.26 -2.62 -4.87
CA GLU A 47 -20.92 -3.92 -4.73
C GLU A 47 -21.16 -4.25 -3.25
N LEU A 48 -22.32 -4.84 -2.95
CA LEU A 48 -22.64 -5.34 -1.61
C LEU A 48 -21.96 -6.69 -1.32
N GLU A 49 -21.72 -7.48 -2.37
CA GLU A 49 -21.10 -8.79 -2.25
C GLU A 49 -19.60 -8.65 -1.95
N ARG A 50 -19.14 -9.43 -0.98
CA ARG A 50 -17.73 -9.44 -0.60
C ARG A 50 -17.01 -10.58 -1.30
N ASP A 51 -15.85 -10.28 -1.86
CA ASP A 51 -14.95 -11.27 -2.43
C ASP A 51 -14.33 -12.11 -1.31
N SER A 52 -14.86 -13.32 -1.11
CA SER A 52 -14.34 -14.29 -0.13
C SER A 52 -12.88 -14.68 -0.35
N LYS A 53 -12.31 -14.41 -1.53
CA LYS A 53 -10.93 -14.74 -1.89
C LYS A 53 -9.97 -13.58 -1.68
N ARG A 54 -10.46 -12.38 -1.39
CA ARG A 54 -9.63 -11.21 -1.08
C ARG A 54 -9.92 -10.74 0.33
N LEU A 55 -8.90 -10.80 1.16
CA LEU A 55 -9.03 -10.44 2.56
C LEU A 55 -8.17 -9.22 2.89
N GLN A 56 -8.67 -8.38 3.78
CA GLN A 56 -7.94 -7.25 4.32
C GLN A 56 -8.02 -7.26 5.85
N ALA A 57 -6.95 -6.80 6.49
CA ALA A 57 -6.96 -6.45 7.90
C ALA A 57 -6.27 -5.09 8.11
N GLY A 58 -6.87 -4.22 8.92
CA GLY A 58 -6.22 -2.99 9.34
C GLY A 58 -5.07 -3.29 10.31
N ILE A 59 -3.93 -2.62 10.15
CA ILE A 59 -2.78 -2.80 11.03
C ILE A 59 -2.81 -1.67 12.08
N THR A 60 -3.41 -1.95 13.23
CA THR A 60 -3.58 -0.95 14.31
C THR A 60 -2.37 -0.86 15.22
N VAL A 61 -1.62 -1.96 15.39
CA VAL A 61 -0.41 -2.05 16.21
C VAL A 61 0.73 -2.59 15.36
N PHE A 62 1.87 -1.92 15.36
CA PHE A 62 3.04 -2.34 14.58
C PHE A 62 3.96 -3.17 15.46
N GLY A 63 4.23 -4.40 15.05
CA GLY A 63 5.33 -5.18 15.59
C GLY A 63 6.69 -4.64 15.10
N PRO A 64 7.81 -5.12 15.66
CA PRO A 64 9.14 -4.64 15.32
C PRO A 64 9.49 -4.66 13.82
N ALA A 65 9.06 -5.69 13.08
CA ALA A 65 9.35 -5.81 11.66
C ALA A 65 8.50 -4.87 10.81
N ILE A 66 7.20 -4.77 11.08
CA ILE A 66 6.33 -3.77 10.43
C ILE A 66 6.79 -2.35 10.74
N GLU A 67 7.22 -2.07 11.96
CA GLU A 67 7.79 -0.78 12.35
C GLU A 67 9.02 -0.41 11.52
N LYS A 68 9.90 -1.39 11.26
CA LYS A 68 11.10 -1.20 10.44
C LYS A 68 10.73 -0.88 8.98
N ILE A 69 9.74 -1.59 8.43
CA ILE A 69 9.20 -1.32 7.09
C ILE A 69 8.60 0.09 7.04
N TYR A 70 7.75 0.44 8.00
CA TYR A 70 7.13 1.77 8.09
C TYR A 70 8.17 2.89 8.12
N LYS A 71 9.21 2.76 8.96
CA LYS A 71 10.30 3.74 9.02
C LYS A 71 11.04 3.87 7.69
N ARG A 72 11.23 2.76 6.97
CA ARG A 72 11.86 2.78 5.63
C ARG A 72 10.99 3.53 4.63
N ILE A 73 9.69 3.23 4.57
CA ILE A 73 8.74 3.93 3.68
C ILE A 73 8.63 5.40 4.04
N LYS A 74 8.47 5.73 5.32
CA LYS A 74 8.40 7.12 5.78
C LYS A 74 9.63 7.92 5.35
N ARG A 75 10.82 7.31 5.39
CA ARG A 75 12.05 7.93 4.90
C ARG A 75 12.01 8.17 3.40
N ILE A 76 11.64 7.15 2.61
CA ILE A 76 11.51 7.28 1.15
C ILE A 76 10.54 8.41 0.82
N VAL A 77 9.34 8.40 1.40
CA VAL A 77 8.31 9.42 1.18
C VAL A 77 8.82 10.83 1.50
N LYS A 78 9.45 11.01 2.68
CA LYS A 78 10.02 12.30 3.07
C LYS A 78 11.13 12.77 2.12
N GLU A 79 11.91 11.84 1.56
CA GLU A 79 12.94 12.16 0.57
C GLU A 79 12.35 12.45 -0.81
N SER A 80 11.14 11.97 -1.13
CA SER A 80 10.48 12.14 -2.42
C SER A 80 9.80 13.49 -2.59
N GLU A 81 9.03 13.91 -1.58
CA GLU A 81 8.26 15.14 -1.58
C GLU A 81 8.07 15.64 -0.15
N ASP A 82 8.36 16.92 0.08
CA ASP A 82 8.43 17.48 1.44
C ASP A 82 7.04 17.53 2.10
N GLU A 83 5.99 17.67 1.29
CA GLU A 83 4.60 17.69 1.74
C GLU A 83 3.98 16.29 1.90
N TRP A 84 4.63 15.24 1.38
CA TRP A 84 4.09 13.89 1.47
C TRP A 84 4.34 13.29 2.83
N TYR A 85 3.35 12.54 3.32
CA TYR A 85 3.44 11.86 4.58
C TYR A 85 2.58 10.59 4.60
N THR A 86 2.99 9.63 5.42
CA THR A 86 2.24 8.40 5.66
C THR A 86 1.66 8.40 7.08
N LYS A 87 0.42 7.95 7.23
CA LYS A 87 -0.25 7.80 8.53
C LYS A 87 -0.28 6.31 8.90
N ARG A 88 0.16 5.96 10.11
CA ARG A 88 0.11 4.57 10.62
C ARG A 88 -1.27 3.93 10.48
N LYS A 89 -2.33 4.68 10.79
CA LYS A 89 -3.72 4.22 10.75
C LYS A 89 -4.25 3.81 9.37
N LEU A 90 -3.52 4.13 8.29
CA LEU A 90 -3.91 3.81 6.93
C LEU A 90 -3.26 2.52 6.41
N TRP A 91 -2.41 1.87 7.21
CA TRP A 91 -1.75 0.64 6.82
C TRP A 91 -2.71 -0.54 6.95
N ALA A 92 -2.79 -1.33 5.88
CA ALA A 92 -3.59 -2.54 5.82
C ALA A 92 -2.76 -3.69 5.26
N ALA A 93 -3.01 -4.89 5.78
CA ALA A 93 -2.51 -6.13 5.20
C ALA A 93 -3.55 -6.65 4.20
N LEU A 94 -3.10 -6.98 3.00
CA LEU A 94 -3.90 -7.62 1.96
C LEU A 94 -3.48 -9.08 1.82
N LYS A 95 -4.46 -9.97 1.66
CA LYS A 95 -4.25 -11.41 1.48
C LYS A 95 -5.18 -11.94 0.40
N SER A 96 -4.59 -12.43 -0.68
CA SER A 96 -5.30 -13.15 -1.75
C SER A 96 -5.28 -14.66 -1.47
N LEU A 97 -6.44 -15.31 -1.60
CA LEU A 97 -6.60 -16.75 -1.48
C LEU A 97 -6.60 -17.41 -2.88
N PRO A 98 -6.19 -18.69 -2.99
CA PRO A 98 -6.28 -19.44 -4.23
C PRO A 98 -7.69 -19.47 -4.81
N GLY A 99 -7.78 -19.39 -6.14
CA GLY A 99 -9.05 -19.40 -6.88
C GLY A 99 -9.78 -18.05 -6.93
N GLY A 100 -9.18 -16.97 -6.43
CA GLY A 100 -9.70 -15.61 -6.63
C GLY A 100 -9.55 -15.15 -8.07
N LEU A 101 -10.56 -14.45 -8.58
CA LEU A 101 -10.50 -13.84 -9.92
C LEU A 101 -9.52 -12.66 -9.93
N ARG A 102 -9.00 -12.33 -11.11
CA ARG A 102 -8.21 -11.11 -11.30
C ARG A 102 -9.10 -9.88 -11.08
N GLN A 103 -8.58 -8.85 -10.42
CA GLN A 103 -9.29 -7.56 -10.32
C GLN A 103 -9.41 -6.91 -11.70
N GLY A 104 -10.56 -6.27 -11.94
CA GLY A 104 -10.68 -5.31 -13.02
C GLY A 104 -9.65 -4.18 -12.84
N LEU A 105 -9.19 -3.62 -13.95
CA LEU A 105 -8.29 -2.46 -13.92
C LEU A 105 -9.05 -1.28 -13.31
N HIS A 106 -8.49 -0.70 -12.24
CA HIS A 106 -9.08 0.44 -11.54
C HIS A 106 -7.98 1.38 -11.02
N ARG A 107 -8.39 2.55 -10.55
CA ARG A 107 -7.55 3.48 -9.79
C ARG A 107 -7.95 3.39 -8.32
N ASP A 108 -6.97 3.32 -7.43
CA ASP A 108 -7.21 3.37 -5.97
C ASP A 108 -7.98 4.64 -5.58
N PHE A 109 -7.70 5.74 -6.27
CA PHE A 109 -8.36 7.04 -6.10
C PHE A 109 -9.05 7.44 -7.40
N PRO A 110 -10.39 7.58 -7.40
CA PRO A 110 -11.13 8.13 -8.54
C PRO A 110 -10.68 9.54 -8.89
N SER A 111 -10.82 9.93 -10.16
CA SER A 111 -10.40 11.25 -10.65
C SER A 111 -11.04 12.42 -9.90
N PHE A 112 -12.29 12.26 -9.43
CA PHE A 112 -12.97 13.30 -8.66
C PHE A 112 -12.34 13.49 -7.27
N GLU A 113 -11.90 12.41 -6.60
CA GLU A 113 -11.21 12.47 -5.30
C GLU A 113 -9.84 13.12 -5.47
N THR A 114 -9.09 12.71 -6.51
CA THR A 114 -7.79 13.32 -6.83
C THR A 114 -7.93 14.81 -7.15
N SER A 115 -8.92 15.20 -7.95
CA SER A 115 -9.16 16.60 -8.30
C SER A 115 -9.52 17.43 -7.07
N LYS A 116 -10.38 16.87 -6.20
CA LYS A 116 -10.75 17.52 -4.93
C LYS A 116 -9.55 17.68 -4.00
N ALA A 117 -8.73 16.64 -3.83
CA ALA A 117 -7.52 16.68 -3.01
C ALA A 117 -6.53 17.74 -3.51
N LEU A 118 -6.34 17.82 -4.83
CA LEU A 118 -5.49 18.83 -5.45
C LEU A 118 -6.04 20.25 -5.23
N LEU A 119 -7.33 20.47 -5.46
CA LEU A 119 -7.97 21.79 -5.31
C LEU A 119 -8.02 22.27 -3.86
N GLU A 120 -8.37 21.41 -2.91
CA GLU A 120 -8.58 21.80 -1.52
C GLU A 120 -7.30 21.78 -0.67
N LYS A 121 -6.31 20.99 -1.06
CA LYS A 121 -5.12 20.70 -0.23
C LYS A 121 -3.80 20.86 -0.98
N GLY A 122 -3.80 21.08 -2.30
CA GLY A 122 -2.58 21.16 -3.10
C GLY A 122 -1.81 19.84 -3.20
N VAL A 123 -2.40 18.72 -2.75
CA VAL A 123 -1.72 17.42 -2.68
C VAL A 123 -2.46 16.36 -3.49
N VAL A 124 -1.69 15.38 -3.96
CA VAL A 124 -2.20 14.15 -4.56
C VAL A 124 -2.10 13.00 -3.56
N GLN A 125 -2.92 11.96 -3.77
CA GLN A 125 -2.85 10.73 -3.01
C GLN A 125 -2.12 9.66 -3.81
N ALA A 126 -1.34 8.83 -3.14
CA ALA A 126 -0.63 7.71 -3.72
C ALA A 126 -0.65 6.52 -2.76
N SER A 127 -0.57 5.32 -3.35
CA SER A 127 -0.49 4.06 -2.61
C SER A 127 0.93 3.50 -2.66
N VAL A 128 1.34 2.84 -1.59
CA VAL A 128 2.58 2.04 -1.54
C VAL A 128 2.19 0.61 -1.24
N ILE A 129 2.50 -0.30 -2.16
CA ILE A 129 2.28 -1.73 -2.01
C ILE A 129 3.61 -2.39 -1.69
N ILE A 130 3.63 -3.20 -0.63
CA ILE A 130 4.83 -3.90 -0.17
C ILE A 130 4.57 -5.38 -0.25
N SER A 131 5.23 -6.03 -1.19
CA SER A 131 5.19 -7.48 -1.30
C SER A 131 6.01 -8.12 -0.18
N LEU A 132 5.36 -8.96 0.63
CA LEU A 132 6.01 -9.76 1.68
C LEU A 132 6.28 -11.20 1.26
N MET A 133 5.81 -11.61 0.08
CA MET A 133 5.92 -12.96 -0.46
C MET A 133 6.19 -12.91 -1.97
N PRO A 134 6.95 -13.86 -2.55
CA PRO A 134 7.14 -13.92 -4.00
C PRO A 134 5.81 -14.02 -4.76
N ASN A 135 5.79 -13.58 -6.01
CA ASN A 135 4.63 -13.66 -6.92
C ASN A 135 3.36 -12.98 -6.38
N THR A 136 3.56 -11.82 -5.74
CA THR A 136 2.48 -10.89 -5.35
C THR A 136 2.40 -9.77 -6.38
#